data_AF-A0A355WJN8-F1
#
_entry.id   AF-A0A355WJN8-F1
#
_cell.length_a   1.000
_cell.length_b   1.000
_cell.length_c   1.000
_cell.angle_alpha   90.00
_cell.angle_beta   90.00
_cell.angle_gamma   90.00
#
_symmetry.space_group_name_H-M   'P 1'
#
loop_
_entity.id
_entity.type
_entity.pdbx_description
1 polymer ?
#
loop_
_entity_poly.entity_id
_entity_poly.type
_entity_poly.pdbx_seq_one_letter_code
_entity_poly.pdbx_strand_id
1 'polypeptide(L)'
;YLNWVGGMLTGDFGTSYTYRVPVTELILARVWVSLPLAIFALILSTAIAFPVGLIAASYRGKVADLGIMSVTQLGIAVPNFW
;
A
#
# COMPACT_ATOMS: atom_id res chain seq x y z
N TYR A 1 -3.38 29.98 -4.01
CA TYR A 1 -2.75 28.74 -3.51
C TYR A 1 -2.70 28.71 -1.98
N LEU A 2 -2.17 29.75 -1.31
CA LEU A 2 -2.14 29.82 0.17
C LEU A 2 -3.51 29.64 0.83
N ASN A 3 -4.58 30.23 0.27
CA ASN A 3 -5.94 30.02 0.78
C ASN A 3 -6.43 28.57 0.67
N TRP A 4 -6.01 27.85 -0.37
CA TRP A 4 -6.37 26.44 -0.55
C TRP A 4 -5.63 25.54 0.44
N VAL A 5 -4.34 25.80 0.67
CA VAL A 5 -3.57 25.11 1.71
C VAL A 5 -4.12 25.40 3.11
N GLY A 6 -4.48 26.67 3.39
CA GLY A 6 -5.15 27.07 4.63
C GLY A 6 -6.48 26.36 4.84
N GLY A 7 -7.30 26.27 3.77
CA GLY A 7 -8.56 25.52 3.78
C GLY A 7 -8.37 24.03 4.05
N MET A 8 -7.34 23.41 3.46
CA MET A 8 -7.04 21.98 3.64
C MET A 8 -6.73 21.63 5.10
N LEU A 9 -6.02 22.52 5.82
CA LEU A 9 -5.74 22.34 7.25
C LEU A 9 -7.01 22.41 8.12
N THR A 10 -8.06 23.08 7.63
CA THR A 10 -9.39 23.13 8.27
C THR A 10 -10.38 22.11 7.70
N GLY A 11 -9.95 21.25 6.78
CA GLY A 11 -10.76 20.20 6.16
C GLY A 11 -11.54 20.63 4.90
N ASP A 12 -11.34 21.84 4.39
CA ASP A 12 -11.88 22.32 3.12
C ASP A 12 -10.87 22.09 1.99
N PHE A 13 -11.14 21.07 1.18
CA PHE A 13 -10.29 20.72 0.04
C PHE A 13 -10.70 21.45 -1.25
N GLY A 14 -11.76 22.26 -1.20
CA GLY A 14 -12.34 22.96 -2.35
C GLY A 14 -13.06 22.04 -3.32
N THR A 15 -13.38 22.60 -4.49
CA THR A 15 -14.05 21.91 -5.60
C THR A 15 -13.04 21.45 -6.65
N SER A 16 -13.24 20.24 -7.18
CA SER A 16 -12.46 19.74 -8.31
C SER A 16 -12.73 20.57 -9.56
N TYR A 17 -11.69 21.14 -10.17
CA TYR A 17 -11.83 21.90 -11.42
C TYR A 17 -12.28 21.02 -12.61
N THR A 18 -11.95 19.73 -12.58
CA THR A 18 -12.31 18.77 -13.64
C THR A 18 -13.74 18.26 -13.48
N TYR A 19 -14.10 17.82 -12.28
CA TYR A 19 -15.38 17.15 -12.03
C TYR A 19 -16.46 18.09 -11.47
N ARG A 20 -16.10 19.33 -11.10
CA ARG A 20 -16.99 20.35 -10.53
C ARG A 20 -17.75 19.90 -9.27
N VAL A 21 -17.22 18.92 -8.55
CA VAL A 21 -17.73 18.41 -7.26
C VAL A 21 -16.70 18.63 -6.14
N PRO A 22 -17.11 18.66 -4.86
CA PRO A 22 -16.18 18.75 -3.74
C PRO A 22 -15.08 17.68 -3.82
N VAL A 23 -13.83 18.08 -3.60
CA VAL A 23 -12.68 17.15 -3.63
C VAL A 23 -12.82 16.09 -2.54
N THR A 24 -13.41 16.43 -1.40
CA THR A 24 -13.70 15.52 -0.30
C THR A 24 -14.57 14.33 -0.72
N GLU A 25 -15.60 14.55 -1.56
CA GLU A 25 -16.45 13.47 -2.08
C GLU A 25 -15.65 12.47 -2.93
N LEU A 26 -14.76 12.98 -3.79
CA LEU A 26 -13.89 12.15 -4.62
C LEU A 26 -12.88 11.36 -3.78
N ILE A 27 -12.33 11.98 -2.73
CA ILE A 27 -11.41 11.32 -1.80
C ILE A 27 -12.15 10.21 -1.05
N LEU A 28 -13.31 10.50 -0.45
CA LEU A 28 -14.08 9.52 0.30
C LEU A 28 -14.47 8.32 -0.57
N ALA A 29 -14.92 8.57 -1.81
CA ALA A 29 -15.29 7.51 -2.74
C ALA A 29 -14.12 6.56 -3.05
N ARG A 30 -12.89 7.11 -3.20
CA ARG A 30 -11.69 6.31 -3.45
C ARG A 30 -11.19 5.60 -2.18
N VAL A 31 -11.16 6.31 -1.06
CA VAL A 31 -10.72 5.76 0.24
C VAL A 31 -11.59 4.57 0.64
N TRP A 32 -12.91 4.64 0.42
CA TRP A 32 -13.82 3.54 0.73
C TRP A 32 -13.48 2.22 0.02
N VAL A 33 -12.90 2.30 -1.18
CA VAL A 33 -12.48 1.12 -1.94
C VAL A 33 -11.02 0.75 -1.66
N SER A 34 -10.11 1.71 -1.63
CA SER A 34 -8.68 1.45 -1.46
C SER A 34 -8.29 1.04 -0.05
N LEU A 35 -8.93 1.60 0.99
CA LEU A 35 -8.55 1.35 2.38
C LEU A 35 -8.81 -0.11 2.80
N PRO A 36 -9.99 -0.72 2.53
CA PRO A 36 -10.19 -2.13 2.84
C PRO A 36 -9.21 -3.03 2.08
N LEU A 37 -8.97 -2.76 0.79
CA LEU A 37 -8.02 -3.51 -0.03
C LEU A 37 -6.60 -3.46 0.57
N ALA A 38 -6.15 -2.27 0.97
CA ALA A 38 -4.85 -2.09 1.62
C ALA A 38 -4.77 -2.85 2.95
N ILE A 39 -5.82 -2.81 3.77
CA ILE A 39 -5.88 -3.53 5.05
C ILE A 39 -5.83 -5.05 4.81
N PHE A 40 -6.61 -5.59 3.87
CA PHE A 40 -6.58 -7.01 3.54
C PHE A 40 -5.20 -7.43 3.01
N ALA A 41 -4.61 -6.64 2.11
CA ALA A 41 -3.26 -6.89 1.61
C ALA A 41 -2.23 -6.88 2.73
N LEU A 42 -2.31 -5.94 3.68
CA LEU A 42 -1.40 -5.87 4.82
C LEU A 42 -1.55 -7.09 5.74
N ILE A 43 -2.78 -7.48 6.07
CA ILE A 43 -3.06 -8.65 6.91
C ILE A 43 -2.52 -9.92 6.25
N LEU A 44 -2.87 -10.14 4.98
CA LEU A 44 -2.48 -11.33 4.24
C LEU A 44 -0.96 -11.41 4.07
N SER A 45 -0.33 -10.29 3.66
CA SER A 45 1.12 -10.22 3.48
C SER A 45 1.85 -10.45 4.80
N THR A 46 1.40 -9.84 5.90
CA THR A 46 2.02 -10.04 7.21
C THR A 46 1.85 -11.48 7.69
N ALA A 47 0.65 -12.05 7.55
CA ALA A 47 0.35 -13.42 7.95
C ALA A 47 1.20 -14.47 7.20
N ILE A 48 1.59 -14.19 5.96
CA ILE A 48 2.43 -15.09 5.15
C ILE A 48 3.92 -14.77 5.34
N ALA A 49 4.32 -13.50 5.26
CA ALA A 49 5.71 -13.08 5.32
C ALA A 49 6.32 -13.36 6.70
N PHE A 50 5.55 -13.23 7.78
CA PHE A 50 6.04 -13.47 9.14
C PHE A 50 6.50 -14.93 9.37
N PRO A 51 5.68 -15.97 9.13
CA PRO A 51 6.14 -17.36 9.28
C PRO A 51 7.22 -17.73 8.27
N VAL A 52 7.14 -17.26 7.02
CA VAL A 52 8.18 -17.52 6.01
C VAL A 52 9.52 -16.92 6.45
N GLY A 53 9.51 -15.69 6.98
CA GLY A 53 10.69 -15.03 7.53
C GLY A 53 11.27 -15.77 8.74
N LEU A 54 10.41 -16.26 9.65
CA LEU A 54 10.85 -17.08 10.79
C LEU A 54 11.52 -18.38 10.36
N ILE A 55 10.97 -19.05 9.34
CA ILE A 55 11.56 -20.28 8.78
C ILE A 55 12.91 -19.97 8.14
N ALA A 56 13.01 -18.95 7.29
CA ALA A 56 14.27 -18.55 6.68
C ALA A 56 15.34 -18.23 7.74
N ALA A 57 14.97 -17.46 8.77
CA ALA A 57 15.88 -17.13 9.87
C ALA A 57 16.33 -18.36 10.68
N SER A 58 15.43 -19.31 10.94
CA SER A 58 15.74 -20.53 11.70
C SER A 58 16.59 -21.53 10.92
N TYR A 59 16.46 -21.56 9.59
CA TYR A 59 17.20 -22.44 8.69
C TYR A 59 18.28 -21.68 7.89
N ARG A 60 18.82 -20.60 8.46
CA ARG A 60 19.79 -19.72 7.81
C ARG A 60 20.96 -20.50 7.19
N GLY A 61 21.27 -20.21 5.92
CA GLY A 61 22.33 -20.87 5.17
C GLY A 61 22.02 -22.28 4.67
N LYS A 62 20.78 -22.78 4.87
CA LYS A 62 20.31 -24.05 4.30
C LYS A 62 19.51 -23.80 3.02
N VAL A 63 19.19 -24.88 2.31
CA VAL A 63 18.44 -24.86 1.05
C VAL A 63 17.09 -24.12 1.18
N ALA A 64 16.43 -24.22 2.33
CA ALA A 64 15.17 -23.52 2.60
C ALA A 64 15.33 -21.98 2.57
N ASP A 65 16.39 -21.46 3.19
CA ASP A 65 16.71 -20.02 3.21
C ASP A 65 17.05 -19.52 1.80
N LEU A 66 17.91 -20.24 1.07
CA LEU A 66 18.26 -19.95 -0.32
C LEU A 66 17.03 -19.91 -1.26
N GLY A 67 16.11 -20.86 -1.12
CA GLY A 67 14.88 -20.91 -1.90
C GLY A 67 13.97 -19.71 -1.62
N ILE A 68 13.76 -19.39 -0.35
CA ILE A 68 12.94 -18.24 0.08
C ILE A 68 13.54 -16.94 -0.46
N MET A 69 14.85 -16.71 -0.27
CA MET A 69 15.52 -15.50 -0.76
C MET A 69 15.44 -15.36 -2.28
N SER A 70 15.61 -16.45 -3.04
CA SER A 70 15.54 -16.42 -4.50
C SER A 70 14.15 -15.99 -4.99
N VAL A 71 13.09 -16.57 -4.41
CA VAL A 71 11.71 -16.20 -4.75
C VAL A 71 11.43 -14.75 -4.38
N THR A 72 11.88 -14.30 -3.21
CA THR A 72 11.70 -12.90 -2.78
C THR A 72 12.39 -11.92 -3.74
N GLN A 73 13.62 -12.19 -4.16
CA GLN A 73 14.33 -11.32 -5.10
C GLN A 73 13.65 -11.27 -6.47
N LEU A 74 13.20 -12.41 -6.99
CA LEU A 74 12.44 -12.44 -8.24
C LEU A 74 11.17 -11.61 -8.16
N GLY A 75 10.43 -11.70 -7.04
CA GLY A 75 9.22 -10.91 -6.82
C GLY A 75 9.47 -9.40 -6.80
N ILE A 76 10.56 -8.96 -6.16
CA ILE A 76 10.95 -7.53 -6.13
C ILE A 76 11.43 -7.05 -7.50
N ALA A 77 12.06 -7.92 -8.29
CA ALA A 77 12.57 -7.59 -9.61
C ALA A 77 11.48 -7.42 -10.67
N VAL A 78 10.22 -7.84 -10.39
CA VAL A 78 9.11 -7.62 -11.32
C VAL A 78 8.78 -6.12 -11.37
N PRO A 79 8.93 -5.45 -12.53
CA PRO A 79 8.58 -4.05 -12.66
C PRO A 79 7.08 -3.84 -12.48
N ASN A 80 6.76 -2.75 -11.82
CA ASN A 80 5.41 -2.23 -11.67
C ASN A 80 5.09 -1.29 -12.86
N PHE A 81 4.06 -1.60 -13.65
CA PHE A 81 3.61 -0.81 -14.81
C PHE A 81 2.20 -0.20 -14.66
N TRP A 82 1.63 -0.13 -13.45
CA TRP A 82 0.28 0.41 -13.23
C TRP A 82 0.23 1.92 -13.00
#